data_AF-A0A950ARN3-F1
#
_entry.id   AF-A0A950ARN3-F1
#
_cell.length_a   1.000
_cell.length_b   1.000
_cell.length_c   1.000
_cell.angle_alpha   90.00
_cell.angle_beta   90.00
_cell.angle_gamma   90.00
#
_symmetry.space_group_name_H-M   'P 1'
#
loop_
_entity.id
_entity.type
_entity.pdbx_description
1 polymer ?
#
loop_
_entity_poly.entity_id
_entity_poly.type
_entity_poly.pdbx_seq_one_letter_code
_entity_poly.pdbx_strand_id
1 'polypeptide(L)'
;MSRPAPVVIDDLATPRFPDDALPIRQAMAEMGAALTLEPDALMAAAVADAGVDDFGDPQFRERLDVVCAALAKDVSLSTAGRAAAFVQLTELLRNRLLVNEVLRRHP
;
A
#
# COMPACT_ATOMS: atom_id res chain seq x y z
N MET A 1 19.99 -25.61 20.60
CA MET A 1 19.94 -25.42 19.13
C MET A 1 20.94 -24.33 18.77
N SER A 2 21.80 -24.54 17.76
CA SER A 2 22.76 -23.51 17.32
C SER A 2 22.06 -22.51 16.39
N ARG A 3 22.46 -21.23 16.46
CA ARG A 3 21.95 -20.18 15.56
C ARG A 3 22.36 -20.49 14.10
N PRO A 4 21.46 -20.31 13.11
CA PRO A 4 21.83 -20.46 11.70
C PRO A 4 22.90 -19.44 11.30
N ALA A 5 23.65 -19.77 10.25
CA ALA A 5 24.66 -18.87 9.69
C ALA A 5 24.03 -17.53 9.24
N PRO A 6 24.78 -16.41 9.29
CA PRO A 6 24.29 -15.12 8.81
C PRO A 6 23.90 -15.17 7.33
N VAL A 7 22.73 -14.61 7.00
CA VAL A 7 22.30 -14.36 5.61
C VAL A 7 22.74 -12.96 5.23
N VAL A 8 23.46 -12.83 4.12
CA VAL A 8 23.91 -11.54 3.56
C VAL A 8 23.02 -11.20 2.36
N ILE A 9 22.38 -10.03 2.40
CA ILE A 9 21.58 -9.48 1.31
C ILE A 9 22.32 -8.25 0.81
N ASP A 10 22.98 -8.38 -0.35
CA ASP A 10 23.89 -7.36 -0.92
C ASP A 10 23.21 -6.45 -1.96
N ASP A 11 21.97 -6.75 -2.33
CA ASP A 11 21.23 -6.10 -3.40
C ASP A 11 19.98 -5.37 -2.92
N LEU A 12 19.86 -5.07 -1.61
CA LEU A 12 18.70 -4.35 -1.03
C LEU A 12 18.37 -3.04 -1.77
N ALA A 13 19.38 -2.28 -2.18
CA ALA A 13 19.20 -1.01 -2.91
C ALA A 13 18.91 -1.20 -4.41
N THR A 14 19.26 -2.35 -4.98
CA THR A 14 19.04 -2.68 -6.40
C THR A 14 18.71 -4.15 -6.52
N PRO A 15 17.48 -4.55 -6.13
CA PRO A 15 17.18 -5.96 -5.95
C PRO A 15 17.24 -6.69 -7.28
N ARG A 16 17.87 -7.88 -7.27
CA ARG A 16 17.92 -8.75 -8.44
C ARG A 16 16.71 -9.66 -8.43
N PHE A 17 15.96 -9.65 -9.52
CA PHE A 17 14.77 -10.48 -9.69
C PHE A 17 15.04 -11.59 -10.71
N PRO A 18 14.44 -12.77 -10.54
CA PRO A 18 14.47 -13.79 -11.57
C PRO A 18 13.71 -13.32 -12.82
N ASP A 19 14.08 -13.84 -13.99
CA ASP A 19 13.55 -13.40 -15.28
C ASP A 19 12.01 -13.58 -15.39
N ASP A 20 11.47 -14.59 -14.72
CA ASP A 20 10.04 -14.88 -14.65
C ASP A 20 9.22 -13.84 -13.87
N ALA A 21 9.87 -13.05 -13.01
CA ALA A 21 9.24 -11.95 -12.28
C ALA A 21 9.16 -10.66 -13.10
N LEU A 22 9.91 -10.53 -14.20
CA LEU A 22 9.96 -9.31 -15.01
C LEU A 22 8.58 -8.85 -15.53
N PRO A 23 7.71 -9.74 -16.06
CA PRO A 23 6.40 -9.31 -16.56
C PRO A 23 5.52 -8.71 -15.46
N ILE A 24 5.50 -9.34 -14.28
CA ILE A 24 4.74 -8.84 -13.12
C ILE A 24 5.29 -7.48 -12.68
N ARG A 25 6.62 -7.34 -12.64
CA ARG A 25 7.26 -6.08 -12.25
C ARG A 25 6.97 -4.95 -13.23
N GLN A 26 6.96 -5.24 -14.53
CA GLN A 26 6.62 -4.25 -15.56
C GLN A 26 5.17 -3.83 -15.45
N ALA A 27 4.23 -4.77 -15.30
CA ALA A 27 2.81 -4.46 -15.10
C ALA A 27 2.59 -3.60 -13.84
N MET A 28 3.27 -3.90 -12.73
CA MET A 28 3.24 -3.07 -11.53
C MET A 28 3.83 -1.68 -11.75
N ALA A 29 4.92 -1.58 -12.52
CA ALA A 29 5.52 -0.28 -12.86
C ALA A 29 4.58 0.58 -13.70
N GLU A 30 3.90 0.00 -14.70
CA GLU A 30 2.91 0.68 -15.54
C GLU A 30 1.71 1.14 -14.72
N MET A 31 1.14 0.26 -13.89
CA MET A 31 0.07 0.61 -12.96
C MET A 31 0.48 1.75 -12.04
N GLY A 32 1.68 1.67 -11.44
CA GLY A 32 2.18 2.67 -10.51
C GLY A 32 2.41 4.04 -11.15
N ALA A 33 2.74 4.10 -12.44
CA ALA A 33 2.89 5.36 -13.15
C ALA A 33 1.57 6.16 -13.26
N ALA A 34 0.42 5.48 -13.24
CA ALA A 34 -0.90 6.10 -13.29
C ALA A 34 -1.50 6.40 -11.91
N LEU A 35 -0.88 5.89 -10.82
CA LEU A 35 -1.42 6.00 -9.47
C LEU A 35 -0.77 7.15 -8.69
N THR A 36 -1.59 7.75 -7.82
CA THR A 36 -1.15 8.80 -6.90
C THR A 36 -1.33 8.32 -5.46
N LEU A 37 -0.28 8.45 -4.64
CA LEU A 37 -0.31 8.17 -3.20
C LEU A 37 -0.84 9.39 -2.44
N GLU A 38 -2.04 9.83 -2.77
CA GLU A 38 -2.76 10.88 -2.04
C GLU A 38 -3.85 10.23 -1.18
N PRO A 39 -4.05 10.69 0.06
CA PRO A 39 -5.05 10.11 0.96
C PRO A 39 -6.44 10.04 0.36
N ASP A 40 -6.89 11.12 -0.30
CA ASP A 40 -8.25 11.21 -0.84
C ASP A 40 -8.45 10.22 -2.01
N ALA A 41 -7.42 10.01 -2.83
CA ALA A 41 -7.45 9.03 -3.93
C ALA A 41 -7.54 7.60 -3.39
N LEU A 42 -6.76 7.28 -2.34
CA LEU A 42 -6.77 5.98 -1.68
C LEU A 42 -8.10 5.71 -0.97
N MET A 43 -8.64 6.70 -0.27
CA MET A 43 -9.94 6.60 0.39
C MET A 43 -11.06 6.42 -0.63
N ALA A 44 -11.07 7.19 -1.73
CA ALA A 44 -12.05 7.03 -2.79
C ALA A 44 -11.99 5.64 -3.44
N ALA A 45 -10.80 5.11 -3.70
CA ALA A 45 -10.62 3.76 -4.21
C ALA A 45 -11.16 2.69 -3.23
N ALA A 46 -10.88 2.85 -1.93
CA ALA A 46 -11.38 1.95 -0.91
C ALA A 46 -12.91 1.97 -0.80
N VAL A 47 -13.53 3.15 -0.87
CA VAL A 47 -15.00 3.30 -0.87
C VAL A 47 -15.62 2.65 -2.09
N ALA A 48 -15.04 2.88 -3.28
CA ALA A 48 -15.52 2.30 -4.53
C ALA A 48 -15.53 0.77 -4.48
N ASP A 49 -14.52 0.16 -3.85
CA ASP A 49 -14.41 -1.29 -3.72
C ASP A 49 -15.23 -1.89 -2.57
N ALA A 50 -15.31 -1.20 -1.42
CA ALA A 50 -16.07 -1.67 -0.25
C ALA A 50 -17.59 -1.46 -0.38
N GLY A 51 -18.02 -0.46 -1.15
CA GLY A 51 -19.44 -0.07 -1.29
C GLY A 51 -20.02 0.64 -0.06
N VAL A 52 -19.18 1.04 0.89
CA VAL A 52 -19.52 1.79 2.11
C VAL A 52 -18.46 2.86 2.36
N ASP A 53 -18.78 3.92 3.09
CA ASP A 53 -17.94 5.11 3.25
C ASP A 53 -17.67 5.54 4.70
N ASP A 54 -18.17 4.77 5.69
CA ASP A 54 -17.93 5.05 7.10
C ASP A 54 -16.57 4.51 7.58
N PHE A 55 -15.57 5.38 7.58
CA PHE A 55 -14.24 5.09 8.13
C PHE A 55 -14.16 5.20 9.67
N GLY A 56 -15.25 5.47 10.37
CA GLY A 56 -15.26 5.56 11.83
C GLY A 56 -14.45 6.75 12.35
N ASP A 57 -13.69 6.56 13.45
CA ASP A 57 -12.89 7.62 14.07
C ASP A 57 -11.97 8.32 13.04
N PRO A 58 -12.07 9.64 12.82
CA PRO A 58 -11.30 10.35 11.80
C PRO A 58 -9.79 10.48 12.11
N GLN A 59 -9.32 10.15 13.33
CA GLN A 59 -7.91 10.31 13.71
C GLN A 59 -6.92 9.47 12.87
N PHE A 60 -7.39 8.48 12.09
CA PHE A 60 -6.51 7.78 11.14
C PHE A 60 -6.07 8.68 9.98
N ARG A 61 -6.86 9.71 9.63
CA ARG A 61 -6.64 10.55 8.44
C ARG A 61 -5.32 11.32 8.51
N GLU A 62 -4.96 11.83 9.70
CA GLU A 62 -3.68 12.52 9.93
C GLU A 62 -2.48 11.57 9.74
N ARG A 63 -2.58 10.32 10.22
CA ARG A 63 -1.52 9.33 10.04
C ARG A 63 -1.40 8.91 8.57
N LEU A 64 -2.52 8.82 7.86
CA LEU A 64 -2.53 8.58 6.43
C LEU A 64 -1.86 9.72 5.65
N ASP A 65 -2.12 11.00 5.99
CA ASP A 65 -1.42 12.16 5.41
C ASP A 65 0.09 12.00 5.52
N VAL A 66 0.58 11.68 6.72
CA VAL A 66 2.02 11.57 6.99
C VAL A 66 2.65 10.46 6.15
N VAL A 67 2.01 9.29 6.09
CA VAL A 67 2.52 8.14 5.30
C VAL A 67 2.50 8.46 3.81
N CYS A 68 1.40 9.02 3.28
CA CYS A 68 1.29 9.42 1.88
C CYS A 68 2.34 10.47 1.51
N ALA A 69 2.50 11.52 2.33
CA ALA A 69 3.48 12.57 2.11
C ALA A 69 4.93 12.05 2.17
N ALA A 70 5.23 11.09 3.05
CA ALA A 70 6.54 10.45 3.12
C ALA A 70 6.83 9.66 1.84
N LEU A 71 5.89 8.81 1.40
CA LEU A 71 6.04 8.00 0.20
C LEU A 71 6.09 8.83 -1.08
N ALA A 72 5.31 9.90 -1.17
CA ALA A 72 5.29 10.79 -2.33
C ALA A 72 6.61 11.57 -2.51
N LYS A 73 7.33 11.84 -1.41
CA LYS A 73 8.63 12.54 -1.41
C LYS A 73 9.81 11.61 -1.59
N ASP A 74 9.62 10.30 -1.48
CA ASP A 74 10.71 9.33 -1.60
C ASP A 74 11.11 9.14 -3.07
N VAL A 75 12.24 9.74 -3.44
CA VAL A 75 12.83 9.61 -4.78
C VAL A 75 13.38 8.21 -5.08
N SER A 76 13.56 7.38 -4.05
CA SER A 76 14.02 5.99 -4.18
C SER A 76 12.86 5.02 -4.39
N LEU A 77 11.61 5.46 -4.20
CA LEU A 77 10.43 4.63 -4.41
C LEU A 77 10.19 4.42 -5.90
N SER A 78 10.49 3.22 -6.38
CA SER A 78 10.20 2.82 -7.76
C SER A 78 8.70 2.91 -8.09
N THR A 79 8.36 3.00 -9.39
CA THR A 79 6.96 2.98 -9.85
C THR A 79 6.22 1.71 -9.45
N ALA A 80 6.86 0.54 -9.54
CA ALA A 80 6.30 -0.71 -9.03
C ALA A 80 6.07 -0.67 -7.50
N GLY A 81 6.98 -0.04 -6.77
CA GLY A 81 6.82 0.22 -5.33
C GLY A 81 5.63 1.14 -5.02
N ARG A 82 5.40 2.14 -5.87
CA ARG A 82 4.22 3.01 -5.78
C ARG A 82 2.91 2.24 -5.96
N ALA A 83 2.84 1.35 -6.95
CA ALA A 83 1.69 0.47 -7.15
C ALA A 83 1.47 -0.42 -5.92
N ALA A 84 2.53 -1.06 -5.41
CA ALA A 84 2.44 -1.90 -4.22
C ALA A 84 1.93 -1.12 -3.00
N ALA A 85 2.46 0.09 -2.75
CA ALA A 85 2.01 0.95 -1.67
C ALA A 85 0.54 1.36 -1.83
N PHE A 86 0.12 1.72 -3.05
CA PHE A 86 -1.27 2.08 -3.32
C PHE A 86 -2.22 0.91 -3.03
N VAL A 87 -1.90 -0.29 -3.52
CA VAL A 87 -2.69 -1.51 -3.27
C VAL A 87 -2.77 -1.80 -1.77
N GLN A 88 -1.64 -1.76 -1.08
CA GLN A 88 -1.60 -2.05 0.36
C GLN A 88 -2.39 -1.04 1.19
N LEU A 89 -2.22 0.26 0.94
CA LEU A 89 -2.94 1.31 1.67
C LEU A 89 -4.44 1.28 1.38
N THR A 90 -4.83 1.05 0.12
CA THR A 90 -6.25 0.90 -0.27
C THR A 90 -6.89 -0.30 0.44
N GLU A 91 -6.20 -1.44 0.50
CA GLU A 91 -6.69 -2.63 1.20
C GLU A 91 -6.85 -2.41 2.71
N LEU A 92 -5.93 -1.71 3.35
CA LEU A 92 -6.05 -1.36 4.78
C LEU A 92 -7.25 -0.42 5.03
N LEU A 93 -7.49 0.54 4.14
CA LEU A 93 -8.62 1.45 4.18
C LEU A 93 -9.95 0.73 3.95
N ARG A 94 -9.98 -0.18 2.97
CA ARG A 94 -11.12 -1.06 2.70
C ARG A 94 -11.46 -1.92 3.92
N ASN A 95 -10.46 -2.52 4.55
CA ASN A 95 -10.67 -3.32 5.76
C ASN A 95 -11.20 -2.47 6.92
N ARG A 96 -10.72 -1.23 7.07
CA ARG A 96 -11.28 -0.29 8.04
C ARG A 96 -12.78 -0.04 7.80
N LEU A 97 -13.18 0.23 6.56
CA LEU A 97 -14.58 0.41 6.17
C LEU A 97 -15.45 -0.81 6.53
N LEU A 98 -15.00 -2.01 6.15
CA LEU A 98 -15.74 -3.24 6.40
C LEU A 98 -15.87 -3.55 7.89
N VAL A 99 -14.80 -3.32 8.68
CA VAL A 99 -14.84 -3.52 10.13
C VAL A 99 -15.84 -2.55 10.78
N ASN A 100 -15.82 -1.26 10.41
CA ASN A 100 -16.78 -0.31 10.96
C ASN A 100 -18.22 -0.66 10.57
N GLU A 101 -18.46 -1.09 9.34
CA GLU A 101 -19.80 -1.50 8.92
C GLU A 101 -20.30 -2.71 9.72
N VAL A 102 -19.43 -3.69 10.01
CA VAL A 102 -19.77 -4.83 10.88
C VAL A 102 -20.10 -4.36 12.30
N LEU A 103 -19.28 -3.49 12.89
CA LEU A 103 -19.51 -2.95 14.24
C LEU A 103 -20.82 -2.13 14.30
N ARG A 104 -21.12 -1.35 13.27
CA ARG A 104 -22.35 -0.57 13.18
C ARG A 104 -23.60 -1.45 13.09
N ARG A 105 -23.51 -2.59 12.39
CA ARG A 105 -24.59 -3.60 12.31
C ARG A 105 -24.73 -4.43 13.59
N HIS A 106 -23.66 -4.55 14.39
CA HIS A 106 -23.58 -5.41 15.56
C HIS A 106 -22.87 -4.70 16.75
N PRO A 107 -23.56 -3.75 17.41
CA PRO A 107 -22.98 -2.94 18.49
C PRO A 107 -22.69 -3.72 19.77
#